data_AF-A0A948Q4M3-F1
#
_entry.id   AF-A0A948Q4M3-F1
#
_cell.length_a   1.000
_cell.length_b   1.000
_cell.length_c   1.000
_cell.angle_alpha   90.00
_cell.angle_beta   90.00
_cell.angle_gamma   90.00
#
_symmetry.space_group_name_H-M   'P 1'
#
loop_
_entity.id
_entity.type
_entity.pdbx_description
1 polymer ?
#
loop_
_entity_poly.entity_id
_entity_poly.type
_entity_poly.pdbx_seq_one_letter_code
_entity_poly.pdbx_strand_id
1 'polypeptide(L)'
;MAMPPPERKAVLHLKLVLWAAALHSFAVGLGLILHPAPVLAFFGYAPLTEPFFPTQGGVFHVLMAVGYGMGAVHPHRFRCLVIFAVIVKTAATVFLLTYWSLVSPLLIVLLSAVGDGVLAAALWLTYRRWRRSVRLGG
;
A
#
# COMPACT_ATOMS: atom_id res chain seq x y z
N MET A 1 28.35 -2.48 -12.50
CA MET A 1 28.08 -3.86 -12.98
C MET A 1 26.64 -3.92 -13.47
N ALA A 2 26.40 -4.30 -14.73
CA ALA A 2 25.03 -4.42 -15.26
C ALA A 2 24.36 -5.68 -14.69
N MET A 3 23.10 -5.58 -14.23
CA MET A 3 22.38 -6.74 -13.69
C MET A 3 21.99 -7.73 -14.79
N PRO A 4 22.05 -9.05 -14.55
CA PRO A 4 21.60 -10.07 -15.49
C PRO A 4 20.12 -9.87 -15.90
N PRO A 5 19.73 -10.25 -17.14
CA PRO A 5 18.38 -10.01 -17.68
C PRO A 5 17.20 -10.48 -16.79
N PRO A 6 17.21 -11.69 -16.18
CA PRO A 6 16.11 -12.13 -15.31
C PRO A 6 16.01 -11.31 -14.02
N GLU A 7 17.12 -10.83 -13.47
CA GLU A 7 17.13 -9.96 -12.30
C GLU A 7 16.55 -8.58 -12.63
N ARG A 8 16.91 -8.01 -13.79
CA ARG A 8 16.39 -6.71 -14.24
C ARG A 8 14.85 -6.72 -14.33
N LYS A 9 14.26 -7.78 -14.89
CA LYS A 9 12.79 -7.91 -14.98
C LYS A 9 12.15 -8.06 -13.60
N ALA A 10 12.73 -8.88 -12.72
CA ALA A 10 12.19 -9.09 -11.36
C ALA A 10 12.22 -7.80 -10.53
N VAL A 11 13.33 -7.05 -10.61
CA VAL A 11 13.47 -5.74 -9.98
C VAL A 11 12.44 -4.77 -10.54
N LEU A 12 12.29 -4.68 -11.87
CA LEU A 12 11.32 -3.78 -12.48
C LEU A 12 9.89 -4.03 -11.98
N HIS A 13 9.44 -5.30 -11.96
CA HIS A 13 8.11 -5.62 -11.44
C HIS A 13 7.93 -5.21 -9.98
N LEU A 14 8.93 -5.46 -9.13
CA LEU A 14 8.89 -5.03 -7.73
C LEU A 14 8.79 -3.49 -7.61
N LYS A 15 9.59 -2.76 -8.38
CA LYS A 15 9.56 -1.28 -8.40
C LYS A 15 8.19 -0.76 -8.83
N LEU A 16 7.58 -1.34 -9.87
CA LEU A 16 6.26 -0.94 -10.35
C LEU A 16 5.18 -1.14 -9.28
N VAL A 17 5.18 -2.29 -8.60
CA VAL A 17 4.20 -2.57 -7.54
C VAL A 17 4.43 -1.66 -6.33
N LEU A 18 5.68 -1.38 -5.95
CA LEU A 18 5.98 -0.43 -4.87
C LEU A 18 5.52 0.99 -5.20
N TRP A 19 5.69 1.44 -6.45
CA TRP A 19 5.16 2.73 -6.89
C TRP A 19 3.63 2.76 -6.91
N ALA A 20 2.99 1.68 -7.34
CA ALA A 20 1.53 1.56 -7.26
C ALA A 20 1.04 1.62 -5.80
N ALA A 21 1.72 0.94 -4.88
CA ALA A 21 1.43 1.00 -3.45
C ALA A 21 1.64 2.41 -2.86
N ALA A 22 2.71 3.10 -3.28
CA ALA A 22 2.98 4.48 -2.89
C ALA A 22 1.87 5.42 -3.35
N LEU A 23 1.52 5.39 -4.64
CA LEU A 23 0.47 6.23 -5.21
C LEU A 23 -0.89 5.96 -4.57
N HIS A 24 -1.25 4.69 -4.39
CA HIS A 24 -2.47 4.31 -3.69
C HIS A 24 -2.49 4.87 -2.26
N SER A 25 -1.43 4.63 -1.47
CA SER A 25 -1.38 5.11 -0.10
C SER A 25 -1.40 6.64 -0.01
N PHE A 26 -0.76 7.34 -0.94
CA PHE A 26 -0.83 8.79 -1.01
C PHE A 26 -2.25 9.29 -1.34
N ALA A 27 -2.93 8.68 -2.32
CA ALA A 27 -4.30 9.04 -2.69
C ALA A 27 -5.29 8.80 -1.53
N VAL A 28 -5.19 7.65 -0.85
CA VAL A 28 -5.98 7.38 0.37
C VAL A 28 -5.65 8.40 1.46
N GLY A 29 -4.36 8.72 1.65
CA GLY A 29 -3.92 9.71 2.61
C GLY A 29 -4.53 11.10 2.36
N LEU A 30 -4.54 11.55 1.10
CA LEU A 30 -5.20 12.79 0.72
C LEU A 30 -6.72 12.73 0.94
N GLY A 31 -7.37 11.61 0.61
CA GLY A 31 -8.81 11.44 0.87
C GLY A 31 -9.14 11.56 2.35
N LEU A 32 -8.31 10.97 3.22
CA LEU A 32 -8.41 11.05 4.68
C LEU A 32 -8.02 12.40 5.27
N ILE A 33 -7.25 13.24 4.58
CA ILE A 33 -6.92 14.61 5.05
C ILE A 33 -8.01 15.59 4.61
N LEU A 34 -8.43 15.48 3.35
CA LEU A 34 -9.31 16.46 2.71
C LEU A 34 -10.80 16.21 2.99
N HIS A 35 -11.18 14.99 3.37
CA HIS A 35 -12.56 14.62 3.69
C HIS A 35 -13.61 15.15 2.69
N PRO A 36 -13.50 14.84 1.39
CA PRO A 36 -14.40 15.38 0.39
C PRO A 36 -15.84 14.94 0.67
N ALA A 37 -16.65 15.83 1.26
CA ALA A 37 -17.99 15.51 1.77
C ALA A 37 -18.92 14.85 0.73
N PRO A 38 -18.97 15.29 -0.55
CA PRO A 38 -19.79 14.63 -1.56
C PRO A 38 -19.38 13.17 -1.81
N VAL A 39 -18.08 12.89 -1.80
CA VAL A 39 -17.54 11.54 -2.01
C VAL A 39 -17.83 10.65 -0.80
N LEU A 40 -17.63 11.17 0.42
CA LEU A 40 -17.92 10.44 1.65
C LEU A 40 -19.41 10.10 1.76
N ALA A 41 -20.29 11.06 1.47
CA ALA A 41 -21.73 10.84 1.45
C ALA A 41 -22.15 9.81 0.40
N PHE A 42 -21.55 9.84 -0.80
CA PHE A 42 -21.79 8.84 -1.84
C PHE A 42 -21.49 7.41 -1.38
N PHE A 43 -20.47 7.22 -0.55
CA PHE A 43 -20.11 5.92 0.02
C PHE A 43 -20.83 5.57 1.33
N GLY A 44 -21.79 6.39 1.77
CA GLY A 44 -22.63 6.13 2.93
C GLY A 44 -22.04 6.53 4.27
N TYR A 45 -20.97 7.35 4.28
CA TYR A 45 -20.46 7.93 5.53
C TYR A 45 -21.37 9.05 6.04
N ALA A 46 -21.55 9.09 7.36
CA ALA A 46 -22.16 10.23 8.04
C ALA A 46 -21.21 11.46 8.01
N PRO A 47 -21.75 12.68 8.19
CA PRO A 47 -20.93 13.86 8.36
C PRO A 47 -19.90 13.69 9.48
N LEU A 48 -18.66 14.11 9.22
CA LEU A 48 -17.57 13.96 10.15
C LEU A 48 -17.69 14.98 11.29
N THR A 49 -17.78 14.50 12.52
CA THR A 49 -17.89 15.36 13.72
C THR A 49 -16.55 15.64 14.37
N GLU A 50 -15.58 14.72 14.25
CA GLU A 50 -14.24 14.84 14.83
C GLU A 50 -13.16 14.45 13.78
N PRO A 51 -12.44 15.43 13.20
CA PRO A 51 -11.52 15.18 12.09
C PRO A 51 -10.12 14.73 12.50
N PHE A 52 -9.76 14.79 13.79
CA PHE A 52 -8.39 14.54 14.22
C PHE A 52 -7.85 13.16 13.80
N PHE A 53 -8.57 12.07 14.13
CA PHE A 53 -8.10 10.71 13.85
C PHE A 53 -8.05 10.36 12.36
N PRO A 54 -9.08 10.67 11.54
CA PRO A 54 -8.98 10.50 10.09
C PRO A 54 -7.81 11.27 9.47
N THR A 55 -7.62 12.54 9.84
CA THR A 55 -6.51 13.37 9.35
C THR A 55 -5.17 12.76 9.74
N GLN A 56 -5.03 12.32 10.99
CA GLN A 56 -3.84 11.64 11.49
C GLN A 56 -3.55 10.36 10.69
N GLY A 57 -4.58 9.53 10.45
CA GLY A 57 -4.49 8.36 9.59
C GLY A 57 -4.02 8.72 8.18
N GLY A 58 -4.52 9.83 7.62
CA GLY A 58 -4.10 10.34 6.33
C GLY A 58 -2.63 10.76 6.28
N VAL A 59 -2.13 11.43 7.32
CA VAL A 59 -0.70 11.78 7.44
C VAL A 59 0.17 10.52 7.48
N PHE A 60 -0.22 9.49 8.25
CA PHE A 60 0.51 8.22 8.25
C PHE A 60 0.53 7.56 6.87
N HIS A 61 -0.57 7.62 6.12
CA HIS A 61 -0.64 7.13 4.75
C HIS A 61 0.34 7.85 3.80
N VAL A 62 0.47 9.17 3.93
CA VAL A 62 1.47 9.96 3.17
C VAL A 62 2.89 9.55 3.53
N LEU A 63 3.20 9.39 4.82
CA LEU A 63 4.54 8.94 5.27
C LEU A 63 4.87 7.52 4.76
N MET A 64 3.90 6.62 4.80
CA MET A 64 4.05 5.27 4.25
C MET A 64 4.28 5.31 2.73
N ALA A 65 3.59 6.19 2.00
CA ALA A 65 3.79 6.37 0.56
C ALA A 65 5.23 6.80 0.23
N VAL A 66 5.81 7.71 1.03
CA VAL A 66 7.24 8.08 0.90
C VAL A 66 8.13 6.87 1.13
N GLY A 67 7.89 6.09 2.20
CA GLY A 67 8.65 4.88 2.50
C GLY A 67 8.60 3.85 1.37
N TYR A 68 7.43 3.64 0.76
CA TYR A 68 7.25 2.75 -0.39
C TYR A 68 7.98 3.27 -1.62
N GLY A 69 7.89 4.57 -1.88
CA GLY A 69 8.63 5.24 -2.96
C GLY A 69 10.14 5.09 -2.80
N MET A 70 10.69 5.27 -1.59
CA MET A 70 12.11 5.03 -1.32
C MET A 70 12.50 3.58 -1.61
N GLY A 71 11.69 2.62 -1.15
CA GLY A 71 11.83 1.20 -1.50
C GLY A 71 11.78 0.95 -3.01
N ALA A 72 10.94 1.69 -3.73
CA ALA A 72 10.82 1.60 -5.18
C ALA A 72 12.04 2.18 -5.91
N VAL A 73 12.63 3.29 -5.46
CA VAL A 73 13.80 3.89 -6.13
C VAL A 73 15.04 3.02 -5.96
N HIS A 74 15.33 2.56 -4.73
CA HIS A 74 16.50 1.73 -4.42
C HIS A 74 16.13 0.46 -3.60
N PRO A 75 15.56 -0.59 -4.22
CA PRO A 75 15.08 -1.79 -3.51
C PRO A 75 16.18 -2.55 -2.75
N HIS A 76 17.41 -2.55 -3.28
CA HIS A 76 18.55 -3.22 -2.63
C HIS A 76 18.98 -2.50 -1.35
N ARG A 77 19.04 -1.16 -1.39
CA ARG A 77 19.44 -0.32 -0.24
C ARG A 77 18.34 -0.28 0.83
N PHE A 78 17.09 -0.17 0.42
CA PHE A 78 15.94 0.00 1.32
C PHE A 78 15.07 -1.25 1.44
N ARG A 79 15.71 -2.43 1.50
CA ARG A 79 15.00 -3.71 1.57
C ARG A 79 14.05 -3.81 2.77
N CYS A 80 14.38 -3.20 3.91
CA CYS A 80 13.48 -3.15 5.07
C CYS A 80 12.16 -2.43 4.75
N LEU A 81 12.19 -1.36 3.94
CA LEU A 81 10.98 -0.65 3.53
C LEU A 81 10.10 -1.47 2.58
N VAL A 82 10.70 -2.34 1.76
CA VAL A 82 9.96 -3.29 0.93
C VAL A 82 9.22 -4.32 1.80
N ILE A 83 9.89 -4.86 2.82
CA ILE A 83 9.26 -5.80 3.77
C ILE A 83 8.16 -5.09 4.56
N PHE A 84 8.44 -3.87 5.03
CA PHE A 84 7.47 -3.03 5.71
C PHE A 84 6.21 -2.80 4.86
N ALA A 85 6.36 -2.52 3.56
CA ALA A 85 5.22 -2.37 2.65
C ALA A 85 4.34 -3.62 2.59
N VAL A 86 4.94 -4.82 2.55
CA VAL A 86 4.19 -6.09 2.59
C VAL A 86 3.43 -6.22 3.91
N ILE A 87 4.09 -5.96 5.04
CA ILE A 87 3.48 -6.07 6.37
C ILE A 87 2.30 -5.12 6.49
N VAL A 88 2.49 -3.84 6.17
CA VAL A 88 1.44 -2.83 6.29
C VAL A 88 0.26 -3.15 5.40
N LYS A 89 0.47 -3.47 4.12
CA LYS A 89 -0.64 -3.79 3.20
C LYS A 89 -1.41 -5.03 3.66
N THR A 90 -0.70 -6.03 4.18
CA THR A 90 -1.35 -7.22 4.78
C THR A 90 -2.16 -6.85 6.01
N ALA A 91 -1.60 -6.07 6.93
CA ALA A 91 -2.29 -5.64 8.14
C ALA A 91 -3.52 -4.77 7.82
N ALA A 92 -3.41 -3.85 6.87
CA ALA A 92 -4.52 -3.03 6.40
C ALA A 92 -5.65 -3.89 5.79
N THR A 93 -5.29 -4.88 4.97
CA THR A 93 -6.26 -5.83 4.40
C THR A 93 -7.04 -6.56 5.51
N VAL A 94 -6.32 -7.13 6.47
CA VAL A 94 -6.94 -7.86 7.60
C VAL A 94 -7.83 -6.92 8.41
N PHE A 95 -7.31 -5.76 8.79
CA PHE A 95 -8.06 -4.77 9.55
C PHE A 95 -9.35 -4.35 8.84
N LEU A 96 -9.29 -4.00 7.55
CA LEU A 96 -10.44 -3.53 6.78
C LEU A 96 -11.48 -4.63 6.56
N LEU A 97 -11.06 -5.88 6.30
CA LEU A 97 -11.99 -7.01 6.20
C LEU A 97 -12.68 -7.31 7.55
N THR A 98 -11.93 -7.25 8.66
CA THR A 98 -12.50 -7.41 10.00
C THR A 98 -13.46 -6.27 10.32
N TYR A 99 -13.10 -5.02 10.04
CA TYR A 99 -13.95 -3.86 10.26
C TYR A 99 -15.23 -3.94 9.41
N TRP A 100 -15.11 -4.30 8.14
CA TRP A 100 -16.26 -4.43 7.24
C TRP A 100 -17.23 -5.51 7.71
N SER A 101 -16.72 -6.66 8.17
CA SER A 101 -17.56 -7.79 8.57
C SER A 101 -18.16 -7.65 9.98
N LEU A 102 -17.47 -6.99 10.91
CA LEU A 102 -17.88 -6.94 12.32
C LEU A 102 -18.42 -5.58 12.77
N VAL A 103 -18.11 -4.48 12.08
CA VAL A 103 -18.43 -3.11 12.53
C VAL A 103 -19.35 -2.40 11.57
N SER A 104 -18.96 -2.26 10.30
CA SER A 104 -19.75 -1.47 9.33
C SER A 104 -19.56 -1.96 7.91
N PRO A 105 -20.60 -2.48 7.24
CA PRO A 105 -20.50 -3.11 5.92
C PRO A 105 -20.47 -2.09 4.77
N LEU A 106 -19.76 -0.97 4.93
CA LEU A 106 -19.64 0.05 3.89
C LEU A 106 -18.86 -0.46 2.68
N LEU A 107 -19.41 -0.25 1.48
CA LEU A 107 -18.81 -0.72 0.22
C LEU A 107 -17.37 -0.20 0.05
N ILE A 108 -17.11 1.06 0.38
CA ILE A 108 -15.78 1.66 0.26
C ILE A 108 -14.73 1.00 1.16
N VAL A 109 -15.12 0.51 2.33
CA VAL A 109 -14.24 -0.22 3.24
C VAL A 109 -13.87 -1.56 2.61
N LEU A 110 -14.85 -2.29 2.06
CA LEU A 110 -14.60 -3.54 1.35
C LEU A 110 -13.71 -3.34 0.12
N LEU A 111 -13.99 -2.33 -0.70
CA LEU A 111 -13.19 -1.99 -1.89
C LEU A 111 -11.75 -1.65 -1.49
N SER A 112 -11.57 -0.90 -0.40
CA SER A 112 -10.25 -0.58 0.15
C SER A 112 -9.53 -1.85 0.63
N ALA A 113 -10.24 -2.75 1.31
CA ALA A 113 -9.69 -4.03 1.77
C ALA A 113 -9.19 -4.89 0.61
N VAL A 114 -9.98 -4.99 -0.46
CA VAL A 114 -9.60 -5.71 -1.69
C VAL A 114 -8.39 -5.03 -2.35
N GLY A 115 -8.38 -3.70 -2.45
CA GLY A 115 -7.27 -2.93 -3.02
C GLY A 115 -5.95 -3.18 -2.27
N ASP A 116 -5.96 -3.07 -0.95
CA ASP A 116 -4.80 -3.35 -0.11
C ASP A 116 -4.38 -4.83 -0.20
N GLY A 117 -5.34 -5.76 -0.30
CA GLY A 117 -5.07 -7.19 -0.41
C GLY A 117 -4.39 -7.58 -1.72
N VAL A 118 -4.86 -7.01 -2.83
CA VAL A 118 -4.23 -7.17 -4.15
C VAL A 118 -2.81 -6.62 -4.14
N LEU A 119 -2.60 -5.43 -3.56
CA LEU A 119 -1.26 -4.84 -3.41
C LEU A 119 -0.35 -5.69 -2.51
N ALA A 120 -0.86 -6.20 -1.38
CA ALA A 120 -0.12 -7.08 -0.49
C ALA A 120 0.36 -8.35 -1.21
N ALA A 121 -0.55 -9.01 -1.94
CA ALA A 121 -0.24 -10.21 -2.72
C ALA A 121 0.78 -9.91 -3.82
N ALA A 122 0.60 -8.83 -4.58
CA ALA A 122 1.51 -8.42 -5.64
C ALA A 122 2.91 -8.09 -5.10
N LEU A 123 3.00 -7.35 -3.99
CA LEU A 123 4.27 -7.02 -3.33
C LEU A 123 4.97 -8.29 -2.85
N TRP A 124 4.24 -9.21 -2.21
CA TRP A 124 4.80 -10.47 -1.74
C TRP A 124 5.34 -11.32 -2.88
N LEU A 125 4.57 -11.49 -3.96
CA LEU A 125 4.97 -12.31 -5.12
C LEU A 125 6.19 -11.72 -5.83
N THR A 126 6.19 -10.41 -6.09
CA THR A 126 7.31 -9.73 -6.75
C THR A 126 8.56 -9.70 -5.86
N TYR A 127 8.41 -9.50 -4.55
CA TYR A 127 9.50 -9.57 -3.58
C TYR A 127 10.13 -10.97 -3.51
N ARG A 128 9.31 -12.04 -3.50
CA ARG A 128 9.84 -13.42 -3.53
C ARG A 128 10.61 -13.70 -4.81
N ARG A 129 10.10 -13.26 -5.98
CA ARG A 129 10.77 -13.43 -7.28
C ARG A 129 12.10 -12.69 -7.31
N TRP A 130 12.13 -11.43 -6.87
CA TRP A 130 13.35 -10.63 -6.76
C TRP A 130 14.37 -11.26 -5.80
N ARG A 131 13.96 -11.68 -4.60
CA ARG A 131 14.90 -12.34 -3.67
C ARG A 131 15.50 -13.62 -4.22
N ARG A 132 14.74 -14.40 -4.99
CA ARG A 132 15.26 -15.60 -5.65
C ARG A 132 16.26 -15.24 -6.75
N SER A 133 15.99 -14.23 -7.58
CA SER A 133 16.92 -13.82 -8.63
C SER A 133 18.24 -13.31 -8.08
N VAL A 134 18.21 -12.54 -6.97
CA VAL A 134 19.44 -12.06 -6.31
C VAL A 134 20.25 -13.22 -5.72
N ARG A 135 19.59 -14.25 -5.15
CA ARG A 135 20.29 -15.42 -4.58
C ARG A 135 20.91 -16.37 -5.61
N LEU A 136 20.38 -16.41 -6.84
CA LEU A 136 20.87 -17.30 -7.90
C LEU A 136 21.93 -16.63 -8.79
N GLY A 137 22.03 -15.30 -8.75
CA GLY A 137 22.96 -14.52 -9.56
C GLY A 137 24.22 -14.03 -8.81
N GLY A 138 24.33 -14.32 -7.51
CA GLY A 138 25.53 -14.08 -6.70
C GLY A 138 26.10 -15.39 -6.21
#